data_AF-A0A946J9I0-F1
#
_entry.id   AF-A0A946J9I0-F1
#
_cell.length_a   1.000
_cell.length_b   1.000
_cell.length_c   1.000
_cell.angle_alpha   90.00
_cell.angle_beta   90.00
_cell.angle_gamma   90.00
#
_symmetry.space_group_name_H-M   'P 1'
#
loop_
_entity.id
_entity.type
_entity.pdbx_description
1 polymer ?
#
loop_
_entity_poly.entity_id
_entity_poly.type
_entity_poly.pdbx_seq_one_letter_code
_entity_poly.pdbx_strand_id
1 'polypeptide(L)' 'MCNFGMKNQKGCSLAIQVGEQSYPVVGTTISDHGDQHAKDGMCNVVRVAQVDGVVKDNVFVAESFQLQENKTN' A
#
# COMPACT_ATOMS: atom_id res chain seq x y z
N MET A 1 -1.71 -13.24 -1.34
CA MET A 1 -1.87 -12.76 -2.74
C MET A 1 -1.95 -11.24 -2.67
N CYS A 2 -1.23 -10.52 -3.54
CA CYS A 2 -1.22 -9.05 -3.54
C CYS A 2 -2.11 -8.52 -4.67
N ASN A 3 -2.88 -7.45 -4.40
CA ASN A 3 -3.78 -6.84 -5.38
C ASN A 3 -3.05 -6.32 -6.63
N PHE A 4 -1.76 -5.99 -6.51
CA PHE A 4 -0.94 -5.50 -7.63
C PHE A 4 -0.21 -6.62 -8.39
N GLY A 5 -0.55 -7.90 -8.17
CA GLY A 5 0.06 -9.03 -8.87
C GLY A 5 1.54 -9.28 -8.52
N MET A 6 2.06 -8.62 -7.48
CA MET A 6 3.45 -8.78 -7.03
C MET A 6 3.68 -10.20 -6.49
N LYS A 7 4.71 -10.87 -7.04
CA LYS A 7 5.16 -12.20 -6.62
C LYS A 7 6.22 -12.07 -5.51
N ASN A 8 6.37 -13.11 -4.70
CA ASN A 8 7.43 -13.23 -3.67
C ASN A 8 7.40 -12.19 -2.53
N GLN A 9 6.26 -11.54 -2.28
CA GLN A 9 6.07 -10.71 -1.08
C GLN A 9 6.06 -11.61 0.17
N LYS A 10 6.83 -11.25 1.21
CA LYS A 10 6.84 -11.97 2.49
C LYS A 10 5.64 -11.51 3.33
N GLY A 11 4.60 -12.33 3.42
CA GLY A 11 3.41 -12.03 4.22
C GLY A 11 2.58 -10.89 3.64
N CYS A 12 1.84 -10.18 4.49
CA CYS A 12 1.01 -9.02 4.12
C CYS A 12 1.88 -7.75 4.00
N SER A 13 2.78 -7.74 3.02
CA SER A 13 3.62 -6.57 2.73
C SER A 13 2.79 -5.46 2.08
N LEU A 14 3.00 -4.20 2.51
CA LEU A 14 2.39 -3.02 1.91
C LEU A 14 3.09 -2.69 0.59
N ALA A 15 2.31 -2.33 -0.42
CA ALA A 15 2.80 -1.86 -1.70
C ALA A 15 1.94 -0.70 -2.19
N ILE A 16 2.51 0.18 -3.00
CA ILE A 16 1.80 1.21 -3.75
C ILE A 16 2.00 1.01 -5.24
N GLN A 17 1.02 1.44 -6.03
CA GLN A 17 1.14 1.53 -7.48
C GLN A 17 1.10 3.00 -7.89
N VAL A 18 2.13 3.43 -8.63
CA VAL A 18 2.24 4.78 -9.19
C VAL A 18 2.33 4.64 -10.70
N GLY A 19 1.28 5.06 -11.40
CA GLY A 19 1.11 4.77 -12.83
C GLY A 19 0.96 3.26 -13.05
N GLU A 20 1.83 2.69 -13.89
CA GLU A 20 1.83 1.25 -14.20
C GLU A 20 2.83 0.45 -13.33
N GLN A 21 3.60 1.11 -12.48
CA GLN A 21 4.65 0.46 -11.70
C GLN A 21 4.26 0.34 -10.22
N SER A 22 4.55 -0.82 -9.64
CA SER A 22 4.29 -1.12 -8.23
C SER A 22 5.58 -1.17 -7.44
N TYR A 23 5.54 -0.62 -6.22
CA TYR A 23 6.68 -0.50 -5.32
C TYR A 23 6.30 -1.10 -3.96
N PRO A 24 7.13 -1.99 -3.38
CA PRO A 24 7.01 -2.32 -1.98
C PRO A 24 7.28 -1.08 -1.12
N VAL A 25 6.54 -0.94 -0.03
CA VAL A 25 6.66 0.19 0.89
C VAL A 25 7.45 -0.24 2.13
N VAL A 26 8.36 0.64 2.57
CA VAL A 26 9.02 0.56 3.87
C VAL A 26 8.80 1.85 4.64
N GLY A 27 8.85 1.77 5.97
CA GLY A 27 8.57 2.90 6.88
C GLY A 27 7.16 2.87 7.49
N THR A 28 6.23 2.13 6.89
CA THR A 28 4.90 1.86 7.42
C THR A 28 4.41 0.49 6.95
N THR A 29 3.46 -0.12 7.66
CA THR A 29 2.88 -1.43 7.35
C THR A 29 1.38 -1.33 7.09
N ILE A 30 0.78 -2.37 6.49
CA ILE A 30 -0.68 -2.39 6.26
C ILE A 30 -1.44 -2.26 7.59
N SER A 31 -0.93 -2.90 8.65
CA SER A 31 -1.56 -2.89 9.98
C SER A 31 -1.58 -1.51 10.62
N ASP A 32 -0.65 -0.61 10.25
CA ASP A 32 -0.64 0.78 10.74
C ASP A 32 -1.78 1.62 10.15
N HIS A 33 -2.40 1.13 9.07
CA HIS A 33 -3.45 1.83 8.33
C HIS A 33 -4.83 1.16 8.44
N GLY A 34 -4.98 0.18 9.33
CA GLY A 34 -6.23 -0.51 9.62
C GLY A 34 -6.11 -2.02 9.62
N ASP A 35 -7.25 -2.71 9.74
CA ASP A 35 -7.29 -4.16 9.67
C ASP A 35 -7.09 -4.63 8.22
N GLN A 36 -5.92 -5.20 7.97
CA GLN A 36 -5.53 -5.76 6.68
C GLN A 36 -6.49 -6.82 6.12
N HIS A 37 -7.24 -7.53 6.99
CA HIS A 37 -8.16 -8.60 6.60
C HIS A 37 -9.63 -8.22 6.68
N ALA A 38 -9.96 -6.98 7.09
CA ALA A 38 -11.34 -6.49 7.02
C ALA A 38 -11.86 -6.52 5.58
N LYS A 39 -13.20 -6.47 5.40
CA LYS A 39 -13.81 -6.47 4.06
C LYS A 39 -13.28 -5.36 3.16
N ASP A 40 -12.94 -4.22 3.74
CA ASP A 40 -12.35 -3.04 3.12
C ASP A 40 -10.84 -2.88 3.42
N GLY A 41 -10.23 -3.91 4.01
CA GLY A 41 -8.81 -4.01 4.29
C GLY A 41 -7.97 -4.13 3.02
N MET A 42 -6.74 -3.63 3.06
CA MET A 42 -5.90 -3.48 1.87
C MET A 42 -5.41 -4.80 1.24
N CYS A 43 -5.55 -5.94 1.93
CA CYS A 43 -5.33 -7.24 1.30
C CYS A 43 -6.51 -7.67 0.42
N ASN A 44 -7.70 -7.08 0.63
CA ASN A 44 -8.92 -7.43 -0.07
C ASN A 44 -9.31 -6.40 -1.14
N VAL A 45 -8.94 -5.13 -0.96
CA VAL A 45 -9.29 -4.03 -1.89
C VAL A 45 -8.10 -3.11 -2.18
N VAL A 46 -8.09 -2.50 -3.35
CA VAL A 46 -7.17 -1.40 -3.68
C VAL A 46 -7.77 -0.09 -3.18
N ARG A 47 -6.97 0.71 -2.48
CA ARG A 47 -7.35 2.01 -1.93
C ARG A 47 -6.42 3.09 -2.47
N VAL A 48 -6.93 4.32 -2.59
CA VAL A 48 -6.11 5.48 -2.95
C VAL A 48 -5.53 6.08 -1.68
N ALA A 49 -4.27 6.49 -1.74
CA ALA A 49 -3.56 7.15 -0.65
C ALA A 49 -2.80 8.36 -1.18
N GLN A 50 -2.68 9.38 -0.35
CA GLN A 50 -1.66 10.41 -0.52
C GLN A 50 -0.42 9.97 0.24
N VAL A 51 0.74 10.00 -0.44
CA VAL A 51 2.01 9.53 0.11
C VAL A 51 3.12 10.51 -0.20
N ASP A 52 4.02 10.70 0.75
CA ASP A 52 5.27 11.43 0.56
C ASP A 52 6.44 10.52 0.92
N GLY A 53 7.53 10.62 0.16
CA GLY A 53 8.70 9.79 0.34
C GLY A 53 9.57 9.70 -0.90
N VAL A 54 10.50 8.74 -0.89
CA VAL A 54 11.49 8.56 -1.95
C VAL A 54 11.54 7.12 -2.45
N VAL A 55 11.71 6.95 -3.76
CA VAL A 55 12.00 5.63 -4.34
C VAL A 55 13.51 5.40 -4.33
N LYS A 56 13.96 4.35 -3.66
CA LYS A 56 15.36 3.89 -3.64
C LYS A 56 15.40 2.40 -3.93
N ASP A 57 16.23 1.98 -4.88
CA ASP A 57 16.40 0.57 -5.26
C ASP A 57 15.08 -0.16 -5.54
N ASN A 58 14.14 0.50 -6.25
CA ASN A 58 12.78 0.03 -6.52
C ASN A 58 11.90 -0.20 -5.29
N VAL A 59 12.25 0.36 -4.14
CA VAL A 59 11.44 0.37 -2.91
C VAL A 59 11.01 1.80 -2.63
N PHE A 60 9.73 1.99 -2.28
CA PHE A 60 9.25 3.28 -1.81
C PHE A 60 9.48 3.39 -0.30
N VAL A 61 10.32 4.34 0.11
CA VAL A 61 10.56 4.68 1.52
C VAL A 61 9.59 5.79 1.89
N ALA A 62 8.56 5.44 2.67
CA ALA A 62 7.50 6.36 3.06
C ALA A 62 7.96 7.28 4.21
N GLU A 63 7.72 8.57 4.05
CA GLU A 63 7.80 9.60 5.09
C GLU A 63 6.39 9.96 5.59
N SER A 64 5.41 9.96 4.68
CA SER A 64 3.98 10.13 4.99
C SER A 64 3.16 9.09 4.23
N PHE A 65 2.09 8.60 4.85
CA PHE A 65 1.13 7.71 4.20
C PHE A 65 -0.26 7.95 4.77
N GLN A 66 -1.13 8.55 3.96
CA GLN A 66 -2.48 8.88 4.35
C GLN A 66 -3.48 8.28 3.36
N LEU A 67 -4.23 7.27 3.81
CA LEU A 67 -5.33 6.72 3.02
C LEU A 67 -6.36 7.82 2.76
N GLN A 68 -6.77 7.98 1.49
CA GLN A 68 -7.94 8.79 1.21
C GLN A 68 -9.17 8.08 1.74
N GLU A 69 -9.95 8.79 2.54
CA GLU A 69 -11.27 8.33 2.92
C GLU A 69 -12.10 8.18 1.66
N ASN A 70 -12.76 7.04 1.52
CA ASN A 70 -13.76 6.86 0.49
C ASN A 70 -14.91 7.80 0.85
N LYS A 71 -14.98 8.98 0.22
CA LYS A 71 -16.22 9.76 0.26
C LYS A 71 -17.26 8.95 -0.50
N THR A 72 -18.05 8.15 0.23
CA THR A 72 -19.35 7.69 -0.23
C THR A 72 -20.17 8.94 -0.50
N ASN A 73 -20.28 9.32 -1.77
CA ASN A 73 -21.41 10.09 -2.25
C ASN A 73 -22.66 9.22 -2.22
#